data_AF-A0A9E2EDB8-F1
#
_entry.id   AF-A0A9E2EDB8-F1
#
_cell.length_a   1.000
_cell.length_b   1.000
_cell.length_c   1.000
_cell.angle_alpha   90.00
_cell.angle_beta   90.00
_cell.angle_gamma   90.00
#
_symmetry.space_group_name_H-M   'P 1'
#
loop_
_entity.id
_entity.type
_entity.pdbx_description
1 polymer ?
#
loop_
_entity_poly.entity_id
_entity_poly.type
_entity_poly.pdbx_seq_one_letter_code
_entity_poly.pdbx_strand_id
1 'polypeptide(L)'
;GMEVMVIADSSYEEALQAAAHDLPGLEWEARHDVGMEELLLAVSDGAIDATLVDSNIFSLNGRYYPRVAIGFTLPDTIPHAWAFPKGSDRSLGAEAEDFIEQVKADGSLAALQEAFYDTVGRMDRVGMHQFMGQVRRRLPPLVPIFQEIAEAYDLDWRLLAAIGYQESHWDPEATSYTGVRGLMMLTRRTANQLGVTDRLDPRQSIEGGARYLVQLMDRLPDQIDEPDRTWMALAAYNMGMGHLEDVRVLTQQQGGDPDSWEDINQRLKLLTQERHYRETRYGYARGHEAKKYVENIQSYYEVLMWMDTREHPLLIAMH
;
A
#
# COMPACT_ATOMS: atom_id res chain seq x y z
N GLY A 1 29.85 16.90 -11.25
CA GLY A 1 29.34 16.99 -12.63
C GLY A 1 27.89 16.60 -12.66
N MET A 2 27.56 15.40 -12.17
CA MET A 2 26.23 15.12 -11.62
C MET A 2 26.01 15.95 -10.35
N GLU A 3 24.76 16.34 -10.08
CA GLU A 3 24.31 16.83 -8.77
C GLU A 3 24.03 15.64 -7.86
N VAL A 4 24.92 15.42 -6.89
CA VAL A 4 24.82 14.35 -5.90
C VAL A 4 24.46 14.94 -4.55
N MET A 5 23.45 14.38 -3.88
CA MET A 5 23.07 14.79 -2.53
C MET A 5 23.00 13.59 -1.60
N VAL A 6 23.44 13.76 -0.35
CA VAL A 6 23.39 12.73 0.71
C VAL A 6 22.99 13.35 2.05
N ILE A 7 22.57 12.48 2.99
CA ILE A 7 22.34 12.87 4.38
C ILE A 7 23.70 13.22 5.01
N ALA A 8 23.81 14.38 5.63
CA ALA A 8 25.02 14.82 6.31
C ALA A 8 25.32 13.99 7.58
N ASP A 9 26.60 13.84 7.92
CA ASP A 9 27.10 13.01 9.03
C ASP A 9 26.69 11.53 8.93
N SER A 10 26.45 11.04 7.71
CA SER A 10 26.09 9.64 7.44
C SER A 10 27.27 8.84 6.89
N SER A 11 27.15 7.52 6.95
CA SER A 11 28.09 6.61 6.27
C SER A 11 28.15 6.85 4.75
N TYR A 12 27.11 7.46 4.16
CA TYR A 12 27.08 7.84 2.76
C TYR A 12 28.04 9.00 2.47
N GLU A 13 28.04 10.01 3.34
CA GLU A 13 28.96 11.14 3.23
C GLU A 13 30.40 10.68 3.45
N GLU A 14 30.66 9.83 4.46
CA GLU A 14 31.99 9.25 4.70
C GLU A 14 32.51 8.48 3.47
N ALA A 15 31.64 7.71 2.81
CA ALA A 15 32.00 6.98 1.59
C ALA A 15 32.37 7.92 0.43
N LEU A 16 31.65 9.03 0.26
CA LEU A 16 31.96 10.04 -0.76
C LEU A 16 33.25 10.81 -0.42
N GLN A 17 33.48 11.13 0.85
CA GLN A 17 34.73 11.75 1.32
C GLN A 17 35.93 10.85 1.04
N ALA A 18 35.81 9.54 1.31
CA ALA A 18 36.85 8.57 0.99
C ALA A 18 37.12 8.49 -0.53
N ALA A 19 36.06 8.43 -1.35
CA ALA A 19 36.18 8.39 -2.80
C ALA A 19 36.77 9.68 -3.40
N ALA A 20 36.53 10.84 -2.77
CA ALA A 20 37.05 12.13 -3.22
C ALA A 20 38.59 12.21 -3.19
N HIS A 21 39.26 11.39 -2.36
CA HIS A 21 40.72 11.29 -2.39
C HIS A 21 41.26 10.81 -3.75
N ASP A 22 40.56 9.87 -4.39
CA ASP A 22 40.94 9.31 -5.68
C ASP A 22 40.26 10.04 -6.86
N LEU A 23 39.19 10.80 -6.60
CA LEU A 23 38.38 11.52 -7.58
C LEU A 23 38.28 13.02 -7.24
N PRO A 24 39.29 13.84 -7.55
CA PRO A 24 39.35 15.25 -7.13
C PRO A 24 38.28 16.17 -7.75
N GLY A 25 37.50 15.68 -8.72
CA GLY A 25 36.35 16.40 -9.30
C GLY A 25 34.99 15.91 -8.81
N LEU A 26 34.97 15.04 -7.78
CA LEU A 26 33.75 14.59 -7.13
C LEU A 26 33.22 15.71 -6.23
N GLU A 27 31.99 16.12 -6.49
CA GLU A 27 31.27 17.13 -5.72
C GLU A 27 29.93 16.53 -5.28
N TRP A 28 29.51 16.87 -4.06
CA TRP A 28 28.22 16.49 -3.50
C TRP A 28 27.73 17.56 -2.54
N GLU A 29 26.43 17.54 -2.25
CA GLU A 29 25.80 18.33 -1.20
C GLU A 29 25.39 17.43 -0.03
N ALA A 30 25.78 17.80 1.18
CA ALA A 30 25.37 17.11 2.41
C ALA A 30 24.33 17.96 3.14
N ARG A 31 23.18 17.37 3.48
CA ARG A 31 22.06 18.05 4.15
C ARG A 31 21.64 17.34 5.44
N HIS A 32 21.38 18.12 6.49
CA HIS A 32 20.89 17.61 7.79
C HIS A 32 19.37 17.61 7.90
N ASP A 33 18.68 18.30 6.98
CA ASP A 33 17.25 18.54 7.01
C ASP A 33 16.47 17.66 6.02
N VAL A 34 17.10 16.60 5.50
CA VAL A 34 16.50 15.68 4.54
C VAL A 34 16.60 14.23 4.98
N GLY A 35 15.53 13.47 4.76
CA GLY A 35 15.48 12.02 4.93
C GLY A 35 15.81 11.26 3.64
N MET A 36 15.95 9.93 3.74
CA MET A 36 16.24 9.10 2.58
C MET A 36 15.10 9.09 1.56
N GLU A 37 13.85 9.08 2.03
CA GLU A 37 12.65 9.15 1.21
C GLU A 37 12.61 10.46 0.39
N GLU A 38 13.04 11.58 0.97
CA GLU A 38 13.15 12.87 0.28
C GLU A 38 14.23 12.85 -0.79
N LEU A 39 15.39 12.25 -0.51
CA LEU A 39 16.46 12.10 -1.49
C LEU A 39 16.03 11.20 -2.66
N LEU A 40 15.35 10.08 -2.40
CA LEU A 40 14.80 9.23 -3.47
C LEU A 40 13.72 9.96 -4.28
N LEU A 41 12.89 10.77 -3.63
CA LEU A 41 11.91 11.61 -4.31
C LEU A 41 12.58 12.67 -5.17
N ALA A 42 13.64 13.32 -4.67
CA ALA A 42 14.40 14.33 -5.40
C ALA A 42 15.07 13.73 -6.65
N VAL A 43 15.66 12.53 -6.55
CA VAL A 43 16.16 11.80 -7.73
C VAL A 43 15.02 11.45 -8.69
N SER A 44 13.90 10.93 -8.16
CA SER A 44 12.73 10.57 -8.97
C SER A 44 12.18 11.76 -9.75
N ASP A 45 12.25 12.96 -9.17
CA ASP A 45 11.78 14.21 -9.76
C ASP A 45 12.80 14.90 -10.67
N GLY A 46 14.05 14.43 -10.67
CA GLY A 46 15.15 15.05 -11.40
C GLY A 46 15.60 16.37 -10.76
N ALA A 47 15.32 16.57 -9.47
CA ALA A 47 15.83 17.71 -8.70
C ALA A 47 17.31 17.53 -8.31
N ILE A 48 17.77 16.27 -8.26
CA ILE A 48 19.17 15.87 -8.16
C ILE A 48 19.38 14.69 -9.11
N ASP A 49 20.62 14.47 -9.56
CA ASP A 49 20.94 13.38 -10.49
C ASP A 49 21.10 12.03 -9.78
N ALA A 50 21.68 12.04 -8.57
CA ALA A 50 21.95 10.82 -7.81
C ALA A 50 22.00 11.05 -6.29
N THR A 51 21.77 9.97 -5.56
CA THR A 51 21.98 9.85 -4.11
C THR A 51 22.65 8.51 -3.82
N LEU A 52 23.22 8.36 -2.64
CA LEU A 52 23.68 7.08 -2.11
C LEU A 52 22.71 6.57 -1.04
N VAL A 53 22.48 5.26 -1.00
CA VAL A 53 21.51 4.61 -0.10
C VAL A 53 21.90 3.16 0.18
N ASP A 54 21.53 2.64 1.35
CA ASP A 54 21.68 1.22 1.64
C ASP A 54 20.83 0.35 0.69
N SER A 55 21.35 -0.80 0.32
CA SER A 55 20.66 -1.74 -0.59
C SER A 55 19.33 -2.25 -0.02
N ASN A 56 19.23 -2.47 1.30
CA ASN A 56 18.00 -2.87 1.97
C ASN A 56 16.96 -1.74 1.95
N ILE A 57 17.38 -0.50 2.19
CA ILE A 57 16.50 0.68 2.13
C ILE A 57 16.01 0.89 0.69
N PHE A 58 16.88 0.76 -0.32
CA PHE A 58 16.45 0.82 -1.72
C PHE A 58 15.52 -0.35 -2.09
N SER A 59 15.76 -1.57 -1.60
CA SER A 59 14.90 -2.72 -1.89
C SER A 59 13.48 -2.55 -1.30
N LEU A 60 13.38 -1.89 -0.14
CA LEU A 60 12.09 -1.49 0.43
C LEU A 60 11.43 -0.39 -0.42
N ASN A 61 12.17 0.69 -0.67
CA ASN A 61 11.58 1.96 -1.07
C ASN A 61 11.60 2.21 -2.58
N GLY A 62 12.57 1.65 -3.30
CA GLY A 62 12.80 1.89 -4.73
C GLY A 62 11.59 1.57 -5.60
N ARG A 63 10.72 0.65 -5.15
CA ARG A 63 9.43 0.36 -5.81
C ARG A 63 8.53 1.59 -5.88
N TYR A 64 8.51 2.44 -4.86
CA TYR A 64 7.69 3.66 -4.78
C TYR A 64 8.29 4.81 -5.61
N TYR A 65 9.54 4.66 -6.07
CA TYR A 65 10.21 5.62 -6.95
C TYR A 65 10.62 4.97 -8.29
N PRO A 66 9.66 4.58 -9.15
CA PRO A 66 9.92 3.78 -10.34
C PRO A 66 10.75 4.45 -11.45
N ARG A 67 11.04 5.75 -11.31
CA ARG A 67 12.01 6.50 -12.14
C ARG A 67 13.44 6.39 -11.62
N VAL A 68 13.63 5.99 -10.37
CA VAL A 68 14.93 5.75 -9.76
C VAL A 68 15.40 4.34 -10.12
N ALA A 69 16.67 4.24 -10.48
CA ALA A 69 17.31 2.98 -10.81
C ALA A 69 18.68 2.90 -10.10
N ILE A 70 19.11 1.68 -9.80
CA ILE A 70 20.47 1.45 -9.27
C ILE A 70 21.46 1.73 -10.41
N GLY A 71 22.31 2.73 -10.22
CA GLY A 71 23.43 3.00 -11.14
C GLY A 71 24.53 1.97 -10.99
N PHE A 72 25.05 1.82 -9.77
CA PHE A 72 26.01 0.80 -9.38
C PHE A 72 25.98 0.59 -7.85
N THR A 73 26.61 -0.48 -7.39
CA THR A 73 26.75 -0.80 -5.96
C THR A 73 28.21 -0.64 -5.54
N LEU A 74 28.45 0.01 -4.40
CA LEU A 74 29.79 0.09 -3.82
C LEU A 74 30.21 -1.31 -3.31
N PRO A 75 31.49 -1.69 -3.44
CA PRO A 75 31.94 -3.06 -3.20
C PRO A 75 31.92 -3.47 -1.71
N ASP A 76 31.99 -2.50 -0.80
CA ASP A 76 32.04 -2.78 0.63
C ASP A 76 30.65 -3.04 1.19
N THR A 77 30.51 -4.15 1.90
CA THR A 77 29.31 -4.42 2.71
C THR A 77 29.49 -3.82 4.08
N ILE A 78 28.66 -2.84 4.41
CA ILE A 78 28.62 -2.24 5.75
C ILE A 78 27.54 -2.97 6.55
N PRO A 79 27.88 -3.74 7.60
CA PRO A 79 26.88 -4.39 8.44
C PRO A 79 26.17 -3.36 9.32
N HIS A 80 24.85 -3.48 9.45
CA HIS A 80 24.10 -2.74 10.45
C HIS A 80 24.43 -3.27 11.86
N ALA A 81 24.64 -2.36 12.80
CA ALA A 81 24.93 -2.67 14.20
C ALA A 81 24.22 -1.68 15.13
N TRP A 82 23.94 -2.11 16.36
CA TRP A 82 23.48 -1.21 17.41
C TRP A 82 24.67 -0.48 18.02
N ALA A 83 24.56 0.84 18.16
CA ALA A 83 25.58 1.68 18.78
C ALA A 83 25.26 1.91 20.26
N PHE A 84 26.27 1.74 21.12
CA PHE A 84 26.17 2.02 22.55
C PHE A 84 27.15 3.13 22.95
N PRO A 85 26.83 3.92 23.99
CA PRO A 85 27.76 4.92 24.51
C PRO A 85 29.11 4.29 24.88
N LYS A 86 30.21 5.00 24.58
CA LYS A 86 31.54 4.56 25.00
C LYS A 86 31.63 4.63 26.52
N GLY A 87 32.00 3.52 27.16
CA GLY A 87 32.13 3.43 28.61
C GLY A 87 32.86 2.16 29.03
N SER A 88 33.24 2.09 30.31
CA SER A 88 33.85 0.90 30.90
C SER A 88 32.84 -0.21 31.19
N ASP A 89 31.56 0.15 31.36
CA ASP A 89 30.47 -0.80 31.53
C ASP A 89 30.00 -1.29 30.16
N ARG A 90 30.13 -2.61 29.94
CA ARG A 90 29.70 -3.29 28.72
C ARG A 90 28.53 -4.26 28.96
N SER A 91 27.94 -4.27 30.17
CA SER A 91 26.90 -5.23 30.54
C SER A 91 25.73 -5.23 29.53
N LEU A 92 25.17 -4.06 29.22
CA LEU A 92 24.09 -3.94 28.23
C LEU A 92 24.53 -4.34 26.82
N GLY A 93 25.75 -3.96 26.42
CA GLY A 93 26.29 -4.33 25.10
C GLY A 93 26.46 -5.84 24.96
N ALA A 94 26.90 -6.53 26.01
CA ALA A 94 27.03 -7.98 26.03
C ALA A 94 25.66 -8.68 25.95
N GLU A 95 24.67 -8.23 26.73
CA GLU A 95 23.31 -8.77 26.64
C GLU A 95 22.68 -8.54 25.26
N ALA A 96 22.96 -7.39 24.63
CA ALA A 96 22.50 -7.13 23.26
C ALA A 96 23.20 -8.01 22.22
N GLU A 97 24.51 -8.28 22.38
CA GLU A 97 25.24 -9.24 21.54
C GLU A 97 24.61 -10.64 21.65
N ASP A 98 24.39 -11.12 22.87
CA ASP A 98 23.77 -12.43 23.16
C ASP A 98 22.35 -12.51 22.58
N PHE A 99 21.55 -11.45 22.74
CA PHE A 99 20.20 -11.36 22.16
C PHE A 99 20.24 -11.46 20.63
N ILE A 100 21.13 -10.70 19.97
CA ILE A 100 21.24 -10.69 18.51
C ILE A 100 21.69 -12.06 17.99
N GLU A 101 22.59 -12.75 18.69
CA GLU A 101 22.98 -14.13 18.37
C GLU A 101 21.79 -15.09 18.52
N GLN A 102 21.02 -14.97 19.59
CA GLN A 102 19.84 -15.80 19.84
C GLN A 102 18.80 -15.65 18.72
N VAL A 103 18.40 -14.41 18.38
CA VAL A 103 17.36 -14.16 17.36
C VAL A 103 17.83 -14.51 15.94
N LYS A 104 19.15 -14.53 15.70
CA LYS A 104 19.72 -15.06 14.46
C LYS A 104 19.64 -16.59 14.43
N ALA A 105 19.97 -17.25 15.54
CA ALA A 105 20.00 -18.71 15.64
C ALA A 105 18.61 -19.34 15.59
N ASP A 106 17.61 -18.70 16.21
CA ASP A 106 16.23 -19.21 16.24
C ASP A 106 15.38 -18.82 15.02
N GLY A 107 15.94 -18.01 14.10
CA GLY A 107 15.29 -17.59 12.88
C GLY A 107 14.33 -16.39 13.04
N SER A 108 14.17 -15.84 14.25
CA SER A 108 13.31 -14.67 14.49
C SER A 108 13.75 -13.46 13.66
N LEU A 109 15.06 -13.23 13.52
CA LEU A 109 15.56 -12.14 12.68
C LEU A 109 15.23 -12.37 11.19
N ALA A 110 15.32 -13.61 10.70
CA ALA A 110 14.96 -13.93 9.33
C ALA A 110 13.44 -13.78 9.10
N ALA A 111 12.61 -14.22 10.05
CA ALA A 111 11.16 -14.03 10.00
C ALA A 111 10.78 -12.55 10.03
N LEU A 112 11.45 -11.73 10.86
CA LEU A 112 11.31 -10.27 10.82
C LEU A 112 11.74 -9.72 9.47
N GLN A 113 12.86 -10.19 8.91
CA GLN A 113 13.30 -9.73 7.60
C GLN A 113 12.30 -10.08 6.50
N GLU A 114 11.77 -11.29 6.47
CA GLU A 114 10.75 -11.70 5.50
C GLU A 114 9.45 -10.89 5.68
N ALA A 115 9.02 -10.71 6.93
CA ALA A 115 7.83 -9.91 7.24
C ALA A 115 7.95 -8.44 6.82
N PHE A 116 9.13 -7.83 6.95
CA PHE A 116 9.34 -6.41 6.64
C PHE A 116 9.87 -6.14 5.22
N TYR A 117 10.67 -7.03 4.65
CA TYR A 117 11.35 -6.84 3.36
C TYR A 117 10.73 -7.66 2.21
N ASP A 118 10.14 -8.84 2.49
CA ASP A 118 9.53 -9.70 1.45
C ASP A 118 8.00 -9.56 1.33
N THR A 119 7.33 -8.94 2.30
CA THR A 119 5.85 -8.83 2.32
C THR A 119 5.29 -7.73 1.40
N VAL A 120 6.12 -6.96 0.73
CA VAL A 120 5.67 -5.91 -0.20
C VAL A 120 5.89 -6.43 -1.62
N GLY A 121 4.96 -6.53 -2.58
CA GLY A 121 3.57 -6.14 -2.74
C GLY A 121 3.23 -6.41 -4.23
N ARG A 122 2.04 -6.93 -4.51
CA ARG A 122 1.63 -7.62 -5.77
C ARG A 122 1.56 -6.76 -7.04
N MET A 123 1.93 -5.49 -6.98
CA MET A 123 1.82 -4.54 -8.09
C MET A 123 3.10 -4.46 -8.89
N ASP A 124 3.00 -4.56 -10.21
CA ASP A 124 4.17 -4.41 -11.08
C ASP A 124 4.71 -2.96 -11.08
N ARG A 125 5.95 -2.80 -11.56
CA ARG A 125 6.65 -1.51 -11.59
C ARG A 125 5.90 -0.43 -12.39
N VAL A 126 5.17 -0.80 -13.43
CA VAL A 126 4.43 0.15 -14.28
C VAL A 126 3.19 0.65 -13.54
N GLY A 127 2.45 -0.25 -12.90
CA GLY A 127 1.31 0.07 -12.06
C GLY A 127 1.68 0.99 -10.91
N MET A 128 2.81 0.71 -10.23
CA MET A 128 3.30 1.56 -9.14
C MET A 128 3.67 2.96 -9.63
N HIS A 129 4.28 3.09 -10.81
CA HIS A 129 4.59 4.40 -11.39
C HIS A 129 3.35 5.24 -11.66
N GLN A 130 2.31 4.61 -12.20
CA GLN A 130 1.04 5.27 -12.44
C GLN A 130 0.38 5.67 -11.12
N PHE A 131 0.32 4.78 -10.13
CA PHE A 131 -0.26 5.05 -8.82
C PHE A 131 0.42 6.23 -8.13
N MET A 132 1.74 6.20 -7.99
CA MET A 132 2.51 7.28 -7.37
C MET A 132 2.36 8.61 -8.13
N GLY A 133 2.27 8.55 -9.47
CA GLY A 133 1.96 9.71 -10.30
C GLY A 133 0.61 10.35 -9.97
N GLN A 134 -0.42 9.54 -9.68
CA GLN A 134 -1.73 10.03 -9.27
C GLN A 134 -1.79 10.46 -7.80
N VAL A 135 -1.04 9.79 -6.91
CA VAL A 135 -0.91 10.20 -5.50
C VAL A 135 -0.44 11.63 -5.42
N ARG A 136 0.52 12.02 -6.27
CA ARG A 136 1.00 13.40 -6.34
C ARG A 136 -0.01 14.37 -6.97
N ARG A 137 -0.76 13.94 -7.99
CA ARG A 137 -1.54 14.85 -8.85
C ARG A 137 -3.00 15.02 -8.43
N ARG A 138 -3.63 13.96 -7.91
CA ARG A 138 -5.08 13.89 -7.72
C ARG A 138 -5.49 13.68 -6.27
N LEU A 139 -4.74 12.91 -5.49
CA LEU A 139 -5.06 12.66 -4.09
C LEU A 139 -5.01 13.90 -3.18
N PRO A 140 -4.12 14.90 -3.37
CA PRO A 140 -3.95 15.98 -2.40
C PRO A 140 -5.21 16.75 -2.00
N PRO A 141 -6.01 17.27 -2.94
CA PRO A 141 -7.23 17.98 -2.60
C PRO A 141 -8.34 17.08 -2.02
N LEU A 142 -8.20 15.76 -2.08
CA LEU A 142 -9.22 14.80 -1.66
C LEU A 142 -8.99 14.26 -0.24
N VAL A 143 -7.77 14.32 0.29
CA VAL A 143 -7.47 13.74 1.62
C VAL A 143 -8.30 14.33 2.75
N PRO A 144 -8.52 15.66 2.85
CA PRO A 144 -9.40 16.19 3.89
C PRO A 144 -10.83 15.63 3.80
N ILE A 145 -11.32 15.39 2.58
CA ILE A 145 -12.65 14.80 2.35
C ILE A 145 -12.67 13.33 2.76
N PHE A 146 -11.65 12.56 2.39
CA PHE A 146 -11.51 11.16 2.81
C PHE A 146 -11.40 11.03 4.32
N GLN A 147 -10.60 11.86 4.99
CA GLN A 147 -10.41 11.85 6.45
C GLN A 147 -11.70 12.14 7.19
N GLU A 148 -12.40 13.22 6.84
CA GLU A 148 -13.67 13.59 7.49
C GLU A 148 -14.73 12.51 7.33
N ILE A 149 -14.86 11.95 6.12
CA ILE A 149 -15.86 10.89 5.85
C ILE A 149 -15.45 9.59 6.55
N ALA A 150 -14.18 9.22 6.50
CA ALA A 150 -13.72 8.01 7.17
C ALA A 150 -13.98 8.07 8.68
N GLU A 151 -13.70 9.20 9.32
CA GLU A 151 -14.00 9.44 10.73
C GLU A 151 -15.51 9.31 11.02
N ALA A 152 -16.37 9.88 10.17
CA ALA A 152 -17.82 9.81 10.34
C ALA A 152 -18.41 8.39 10.21
N TYR A 153 -17.71 7.47 9.53
CA TYR A 153 -18.16 6.10 9.26
C TYR A 153 -17.32 5.03 9.99
N ASP A 154 -16.41 5.43 10.88
CA ASP A 154 -15.47 4.54 11.60
C ASP A 154 -14.64 3.65 10.65
N LEU A 155 -14.12 4.26 9.59
CA LEU A 155 -13.28 3.61 8.58
C LEU A 155 -11.88 4.21 8.55
N ASP A 156 -10.95 3.50 7.92
CA ASP A 156 -9.64 4.06 7.58
C ASP A 156 -9.74 4.92 6.30
N TRP A 157 -9.29 6.17 6.36
CA TRP A 157 -9.33 7.07 5.20
C TRP A 157 -8.48 6.57 4.03
N ARG A 158 -7.38 5.85 4.32
CA ARG A 158 -6.48 5.27 3.32
C ARG A 158 -7.15 4.11 2.60
N LEU A 159 -8.03 3.36 3.28
CA LEU A 159 -8.86 2.33 2.67
C LEU A 159 -9.88 2.96 1.71
N LEU A 160 -10.58 4.01 2.13
CA LEU A 160 -11.51 4.73 1.24
C LEU A 160 -10.79 5.36 0.03
N ALA A 161 -9.61 5.92 0.24
CA ALA A 161 -8.77 6.44 -0.83
C ALA A 161 -8.32 5.33 -1.80
N ALA A 162 -7.92 4.17 -1.30
CA ALA A 162 -7.56 3.01 -2.11
C ALA A 162 -8.73 2.51 -2.98
N ILE A 163 -9.96 2.47 -2.43
CA ILE A 163 -11.17 2.16 -3.19
C ILE A 163 -11.40 3.20 -4.29
N GLY A 164 -11.32 4.50 -3.96
CA GLY A 164 -11.48 5.58 -4.93
C GLY A 164 -10.46 5.53 -6.07
N TYR A 165 -9.24 5.08 -5.78
CA TYR A 165 -8.23 4.85 -6.82
C TYR A 165 -8.60 3.68 -7.73
N GLN A 166 -8.97 2.54 -7.15
CA GLN A 166 -9.37 1.36 -7.91
C GLN A 166 -10.59 1.65 -8.81
N GLU A 167 -11.51 2.48 -8.35
CA GLU A 167 -12.74 2.81 -9.09
C GLU A 167 -12.52 3.81 -10.22
N SER A 168 -11.81 4.93 -9.95
CA SER A 168 -11.73 6.05 -10.90
C SER A 168 -10.33 6.62 -11.08
N HIS A 169 -9.32 6.08 -10.42
CA HIS A 169 -8.00 6.72 -10.28
C HIS A 169 -8.13 8.14 -9.72
N TRP A 170 -9.06 8.32 -8.76
CA TRP A 170 -9.44 9.61 -8.17
C TRP A 170 -9.94 10.64 -9.19
N ASP A 171 -10.60 10.20 -10.25
CA ASP A 171 -11.20 11.07 -11.26
C ASP A 171 -12.68 11.33 -10.93
N PRO A 172 -13.06 12.53 -10.46
CA PRO A 172 -14.45 12.82 -10.14
C PRO A 172 -15.35 12.85 -11.38
N GLU A 173 -14.78 13.00 -12.58
CA GLU A 173 -15.52 13.03 -13.84
C GLU A 173 -15.59 11.65 -14.52
N ALA A 174 -15.05 10.60 -13.89
CA ALA A 174 -15.08 9.24 -14.43
C ALA A 174 -16.49 8.81 -14.82
N THR A 175 -16.61 8.23 -16.01
CA THR A 175 -17.86 7.65 -16.51
C THR A 175 -17.59 6.34 -17.23
N SER A 176 -18.50 5.39 -17.12
CA SER A 176 -18.43 4.13 -17.85
C SER A 176 -19.63 3.93 -18.78
N TYR A 177 -19.46 3.05 -19.78
CA TYR A 177 -20.55 2.56 -20.62
C TYR A 177 -21.63 1.80 -19.84
N THR A 178 -21.29 1.25 -18.67
CA THR A 178 -22.24 0.54 -17.79
C THR A 178 -23.05 1.48 -16.90
N GLY A 179 -22.80 2.80 -16.96
CA GLY A 179 -23.60 3.82 -16.29
C GLY A 179 -23.19 4.16 -14.86
N VAL A 180 -22.07 3.60 -14.37
CA VAL A 180 -21.40 4.06 -13.14
C VAL A 180 -20.65 5.36 -13.41
N ARG A 181 -20.59 6.25 -12.40
CA ARG A 181 -20.00 7.59 -12.53
C ARG A 181 -19.39 8.06 -11.20
N GLY A 182 -18.42 8.95 -11.32
CA GLY A 182 -17.81 9.65 -10.20
C GLY A 182 -16.67 8.91 -9.55
N LEU A 183 -16.13 9.52 -8.50
CA LEU A 183 -14.92 9.07 -7.81
C LEU A 183 -15.04 7.63 -7.29
N MET A 184 -16.18 7.27 -6.70
CA MET A 184 -16.46 5.93 -6.16
C MET A 184 -17.31 5.05 -7.10
N MET A 185 -17.47 5.47 -8.37
CA MET A 185 -18.16 4.73 -9.43
C MET A 185 -19.54 4.17 -9.03
N LEU A 186 -20.35 5.02 -8.40
CA LEU A 186 -21.69 4.62 -7.96
C LEU A 186 -22.65 4.48 -9.15
N THR A 187 -23.46 3.40 -9.15
CA THR A 187 -24.59 3.29 -10.09
C THR A 187 -25.65 4.35 -9.77
N ARG A 188 -26.51 4.69 -10.74
CA ARG A 188 -27.62 5.62 -10.49
C ARG A 188 -28.59 5.10 -9.42
N ARG A 189 -28.83 3.79 -9.40
CA ARG A 189 -29.71 3.15 -8.42
C ARG A 189 -29.11 3.25 -7.02
N THR A 190 -27.83 2.91 -6.88
CA THR A 190 -27.08 2.99 -5.62
C THR A 190 -27.04 4.42 -5.10
N ALA A 191 -26.69 5.39 -5.95
CA ALA A 191 -26.68 6.80 -5.59
C ALA A 191 -28.04 7.28 -5.06
N ASN A 192 -29.14 6.95 -5.74
CA ASN A 192 -30.49 7.31 -5.27
C ASN A 192 -30.83 6.66 -3.91
N GLN A 193 -30.45 5.41 -3.69
CA GLN A 193 -30.68 4.71 -2.42
C GLN A 193 -29.89 5.33 -1.25
N LEU A 194 -28.73 5.90 -1.55
CA LEU A 194 -27.83 6.51 -0.58
C LEU A 194 -28.06 8.01 -0.42
N GLY A 195 -28.98 8.62 -1.17
CA GLY A 195 -29.24 10.06 -1.12
C GLY A 195 -28.20 10.92 -1.82
N VAL A 196 -27.35 10.33 -2.68
CA VAL A 196 -26.37 11.05 -3.50
C VAL A 196 -27.10 11.75 -4.65
N THR A 197 -27.12 13.08 -4.63
CA THR A 197 -27.83 13.92 -5.62
C THR A 197 -26.97 14.25 -6.82
N ASP A 198 -25.65 14.39 -6.62
CA ASP A 198 -24.66 14.52 -7.69
C ASP A 198 -23.56 13.48 -7.50
N ARG A 199 -23.40 12.58 -8.48
CA ARG A 199 -22.35 11.54 -8.45
C ARG A 199 -20.98 12.08 -8.84
N LEU A 200 -20.92 13.23 -9.52
CA LEU A 200 -19.66 13.87 -9.92
C LEU A 200 -19.08 14.79 -8.84
N ASP A 201 -19.88 15.16 -7.85
CA ASP A 201 -19.39 15.87 -6.68
C ASP A 201 -18.48 14.92 -5.86
N PRO A 202 -17.19 15.23 -5.66
CA PRO A 202 -16.25 14.32 -5.01
C PRO A 202 -16.71 13.93 -3.60
N ARG A 203 -17.23 14.88 -2.83
CA ARG A 203 -17.67 14.65 -1.44
C ARG A 203 -18.87 13.71 -1.39
N GLN A 204 -19.92 13.97 -2.16
CA GLN A 204 -21.08 13.09 -2.22
C GLN A 204 -20.72 11.71 -2.78
N SER A 205 -19.80 11.63 -3.74
CA SER A 205 -19.33 10.36 -4.29
C SER A 205 -18.60 9.53 -3.23
N ILE A 206 -17.64 10.14 -2.51
CA ILE A 206 -16.88 9.50 -1.42
C ILE A 206 -17.81 9.07 -0.29
N GLU A 207 -18.73 9.94 0.14
CA GLU A 207 -19.66 9.63 1.23
C GLU A 207 -20.61 8.50 0.85
N GLY A 208 -21.13 8.51 -0.38
CA GLY A 208 -21.94 7.42 -0.90
C GLY A 208 -21.17 6.09 -0.95
N GLY A 209 -19.92 6.11 -1.40
CA GLY A 209 -19.05 4.92 -1.40
C GLY A 209 -18.80 4.37 0.00
N ALA A 210 -18.48 5.24 0.96
CA ALA A 210 -18.25 4.86 2.36
C ALA A 210 -19.51 4.25 2.98
N ARG A 211 -20.66 4.93 2.84
CA ARG A 211 -21.95 4.42 3.33
C ARG A 211 -22.30 3.08 2.71
N TYR A 212 -22.03 2.90 1.43
CA TYR A 212 -22.31 1.63 0.75
C TYR A 212 -21.42 0.50 1.27
N LEU A 213 -20.14 0.77 1.51
CA LEU A 213 -19.21 -0.20 2.11
C LEU A 213 -19.69 -0.63 3.51
N VAL A 214 -20.03 0.33 4.38
CA VAL A 214 -20.56 0.02 5.72
C VAL A 214 -21.84 -0.82 5.64
N GLN A 215 -22.77 -0.48 4.74
CA GLN A 215 -23.97 -1.30 4.52
C GLN A 215 -23.67 -2.73 4.06
N LEU A 216 -22.56 -2.96 3.35
CA LEU A 216 -22.14 -4.30 2.97
C LEU A 216 -21.50 -5.03 4.16
N MET A 217 -20.67 -4.35 4.95
CA MET A 217 -20.10 -4.88 6.19
C MET A 217 -21.19 -5.28 7.18
N ASP A 218 -22.21 -4.44 7.41
CA ASP A 218 -23.33 -4.71 8.31
C ASP A 218 -24.18 -5.92 7.91
N ARG A 219 -24.12 -6.31 6.64
CA ARG A 219 -24.86 -7.48 6.11
C ARG A 219 -24.09 -8.78 6.24
N LEU A 220 -22.80 -8.73 6.56
CA LEU A 220 -22.00 -9.92 6.84
C LEU A 220 -22.33 -10.46 8.23
N PRO A 221 -22.28 -11.79 8.44
CA PRO A 221 -22.47 -12.38 9.76
C PRO A 221 -21.54 -11.78 10.81
N ASP A 222 -22.06 -11.62 12.03
CA ASP A 222 -21.34 -10.96 13.13
C ASP A 222 -20.06 -11.69 13.54
N GLN A 223 -19.94 -13.00 13.27
CA GLN A 223 -18.75 -13.77 13.61
C GLN A 223 -17.55 -13.54 12.67
N ILE A 224 -17.74 -12.80 11.56
CA ILE A 224 -16.65 -12.48 10.64
C ILE A 224 -15.93 -11.26 11.20
N ASP A 225 -14.74 -11.50 11.75
CA ASP A 225 -13.87 -10.48 12.33
C ASP A 225 -13.06 -9.71 11.27
N GLU A 226 -12.46 -8.60 11.68
CA GLU A 226 -11.45 -7.91 10.87
C GLU A 226 -10.12 -8.68 10.88
N PRO A 227 -9.36 -8.68 9.76
CA PRO A 227 -9.57 -7.88 8.55
C PRO A 227 -10.44 -8.56 7.47
N ASP A 228 -10.87 -9.82 7.69
CA ASP A 228 -11.62 -10.62 6.72
C ASP A 228 -12.96 -9.97 6.35
N ARG A 229 -13.64 -9.36 7.34
CA ARG A 229 -14.89 -8.61 7.15
C ARG A 229 -14.76 -7.53 6.08
N THR A 230 -13.73 -6.70 6.16
CA THR A 230 -13.45 -5.65 5.16
C THR A 230 -13.23 -6.25 3.76
N TRP A 231 -12.41 -7.30 3.65
CA TRP A 231 -12.09 -7.90 2.35
C TRP A 231 -13.29 -8.58 1.69
N MET A 232 -14.12 -9.25 2.49
CA MET A 232 -15.38 -9.82 2.03
C MET A 232 -16.36 -8.73 1.59
N ALA A 233 -16.48 -7.63 2.35
CA ALA A 233 -17.34 -6.51 1.97
C ALA A 233 -16.90 -5.86 0.65
N LEU A 234 -15.59 -5.75 0.39
CA LEU A 234 -15.06 -5.27 -0.89
C LEU A 234 -15.32 -6.23 -2.05
N ALA A 235 -15.22 -7.55 -1.82
CA ALA A 235 -15.66 -8.53 -2.80
C ALA A 235 -17.16 -8.37 -3.10
N ALA A 236 -18.01 -8.20 -2.07
CA ALA A 236 -19.43 -7.93 -2.26
C ALA A 236 -19.71 -6.57 -2.93
N TYR A 237 -18.85 -5.57 -2.74
CA TYR A 237 -18.95 -4.28 -3.42
C TYR A 237 -18.80 -4.47 -4.94
N ASN A 238 -17.85 -5.29 -5.36
CA ASN A 238 -17.55 -5.53 -6.77
C ASN A 238 -18.52 -6.49 -7.45
N MET A 239 -18.78 -7.68 -6.88
CA MET A 239 -19.59 -8.72 -7.52
C MET A 239 -20.99 -8.86 -6.92
N GLY A 240 -21.31 -8.16 -5.83
CA GLY A 240 -22.60 -8.24 -5.16
C GLY A 240 -22.67 -9.28 -4.04
N MET A 241 -23.41 -8.95 -2.97
CA MET A 241 -23.56 -9.77 -1.76
C MET A 241 -24.10 -11.19 -2.03
N GLY A 242 -24.98 -11.37 -3.01
CA GLY A 242 -25.52 -12.71 -3.34
C GLY A 242 -24.42 -13.67 -3.82
N HIS A 243 -23.51 -13.19 -4.66
CA HIS A 243 -22.40 -14.00 -5.15
C HIS A 243 -21.30 -14.19 -4.11
N LEU A 244 -21.13 -13.24 -3.18
CA LEU A 244 -20.30 -13.47 -2.00
C LEU A 244 -20.86 -14.63 -1.16
N GLU A 245 -22.17 -14.65 -0.91
CA GLU A 245 -22.79 -15.73 -0.14
C GLU A 245 -22.68 -17.08 -0.85
N ASP A 246 -22.83 -17.10 -2.17
CA ASP A 246 -22.62 -18.32 -2.98
C ASP A 246 -21.20 -18.90 -2.76
N VAL A 247 -20.15 -18.07 -2.76
CA VAL A 247 -18.78 -18.56 -2.53
C VAL A 247 -18.54 -18.96 -1.08
N ARG A 248 -19.17 -18.31 -0.10
CA ARG A 248 -19.10 -18.72 1.32
C ARG A 248 -19.69 -20.12 1.52
N VAL A 249 -20.89 -20.37 0.98
CA VAL A 249 -21.53 -21.69 1.02
C VAL A 249 -20.66 -22.74 0.32
N LEU A 250 -20.12 -22.43 -0.86
CA LEU A 250 -19.22 -23.33 -1.59
C LEU A 250 -17.94 -23.64 -0.78
N THR A 251 -17.39 -22.64 -0.08
CA THR A 251 -16.21 -22.79 0.78
C THR A 251 -16.48 -23.77 1.91
N GLN A 252 -17.62 -23.60 2.60
CA GLN A 252 -18.05 -24.50 3.66
C GLN A 252 -18.28 -25.93 3.15
N GLN A 253 -18.95 -26.10 1.99
CA GLN A 253 -19.20 -27.41 1.38
C GLN A 253 -17.90 -28.15 1.01
N GLN A 254 -16.84 -27.41 0.68
CA GLN A 254 -15.52 -27.96 0.38
C GLN A 254 -14.62 -28.10 1.61
N GLY A 255 -15.16 -27.90 2.82
CA GLY A 255 -14.44 -28.04 4.08
C GLY A 255 -13.47 -26.90 4.41
N GLY A 256 -13.57 -25.77 3.71
CA GLY A 256 -12.86 -24.53 4.08
C GLY A 256 -13.66 -23.72 5.08
N ASP A 257 -13.02 -22.70 5.65
CA ASP A 257 -13.63 -21.73 6.55
C ASP A 257 -14.37 -20.63 5.75
N PRO A 258 -15.72 -20.56 5.83
CA PRO A 258 -16.50 -19.53 5.14
C PRO A 258 -16.39 -18.14 5.75
N ASP A 259 -15.70 -18.00 6.88
CA ASP A 259 -15.47 -16.75 7.60
C ASP A 259 -14.01 -16.27 7.43
N SER A 260 -13.17 -17.02 6.71
CA SER A 260 -11.82 -16.62 6.30
C SER A 260 -11.78 -16.10 4.85
N TRP A 261 -11.30 -14.87 4.67
CA TRP A 261 -11.05 -14.27 3.37
C TRP A 261 -10.04 -15.07 2.54
N GLU A 262 -8.99 -15.61 3.17
CA GLU A 262 -8.01 -16.43 2.46
C GLU A 262 -8.70 -17.61 1.75
N ASP A 263 -9.54 -18.34 2.49
CA ASP A 263 -10.24 -19.50 1.99
C ASP A 263 -11.28 -19.14 0.92
N ILE A 264 -12.02 -18.04 1.11
CA ILE A 264 -12.93 -17.49 0.10
C ILE A 264 -12.17 -17.09 -1.18
N ASN A 265 -11.06 -16.37 -1.04
CA ASN A 265 -10.29 -15.83 -2.15
C ASN A 265 -9.77 -16.94 -3.08
N GLN A 266 -9.38 -18.09 -2.52
CA GLN A 266 -8.97 -19.26 -3.31
C GLN A 266 -10.11 -19.84 -4.17
N ARG A 267 -11.37 -19.61 -3.78
CA ARG A 267 -12.57 -20.21 -4.35
C ARG A 267 -13.40 -19.26 -5.20
N LEU A 268 -13.14 -17.94 -5.18
CA LEU A 268 -13.83 -16.96 -6.04
C LEU A 268 -13.86 -17.34 -7.53
N LYS A 269 -12.75 -17.88 -8.05
CA LYS A 269 -12.65 -18.35 -9.45
C LYS A 269 -13.59 -19.53 -9.79
N LEU A 270 -14.15 -20.21 -8.79
CA LEU A 270 -15.06 -21.32 -9.01
C LEU A 270 -16.43 -20.82 -9.51
N LEU A 271 -16.81 -19.57 -9.21
CA LEU A 271 -18.06 -18.96 -9.71
C LEU A 271 -18.10 -18.75 -11.23
N THR A 272 -16.97 -18.89 -11.93
CA THR A 272 -16.93 -18.90 -13.41
C THR A 272 -16.99 -20.30 -14.01
N GLN A 273 -16.91 -21.35 -13.19
CA GLN A 273 -16.91 -22.74 -13.66
C GLN A 273 -18.32 -23.32 -13.57
N GLU A 274 -18.87 -23.74 -14.71
CA GLU A 274 -20.25 -24.25 -14.83
C GLU A 274 -20.58 -25.39 -13.88
N ARG A 275 -19.62 -26.28 -13.62
CA ARG A 275 -19.77 -27.37 -12.66
C ARG A 275 -20.06 -26.88 -11.23
N HIS A 276 -19.59 -25.68 -10.87
CA HIS A 276 -19.71 -25.14 -9.52
C HIS A 276 -20.87 -24.14 -9.46
N TYR A 277 -20.94 -23.15 -10.36
CA TYR A 277 -21.95 -22.09 -10.25
C TYR A 277 -23.39 -22.60 -10.44
N ARG A 278 -23.60 -23.75 -11.09
CA ARG A 278 -24.96 -24.33 -11.22
C ARG A 278 -25.52 -24.84 -9.90
N GLU A 279 -24.66 -25.12 -8.93
CA GLU A 279 -25.03 -25.58 -7.60
C GLU A 279 -25.28 -24.41 -6.64
N THR A 280 -24.96 -23.17 -7.06
CA THR A 280 -25.14 -21.97 -6.27
C THR A 280 -26.46 -21.26 -6.56
N ARG A 281 -26.91 -20.39 -5.65
CA ARG A 281 -28.24 -19.76 -5.73
C ARG A 281 -28.30 -18.67 -6.80
N TYR A 282 -27.23 -17.87 -6.92
CA TYR A 282 -27.18 -16.72 -7.82
C TYR A 282 -26.47 -17.03 -9.14
N GLY A 283 -25.82 -18.19 -9.24
CA GLY A 283 -25.25 -18.68 -10.49
C GLY A 283 -23.92 -18.04 -10.85
N TYR A 284 -23.68 -17.89 -12.16
CA TYR A 284 -22.42 -17.40 -12.70
C TYR A 284 -22.07 -16.01 -12.18
N ALA A 285 -20.82 -15.84 -11.73
CA ALA A 285 -20.23 -14.53 -11.45
C ALA A 285 -18.75 -14.50 -11.85
N ARG A 286 -18.27 -13.31 -12.18
CA ARG A 286 -16.85 -13.08 -12.51
C ARG A 286 -16.00 -12.95 -11.25
N GLY A 287 -15.95 -13.99 -10.42
CA GLY A 287 -15.24 -13.96 -9.15
C GLY A 287 -13.73 -13.66 -9.26
N HIS A 288 -13.10 -13.93 -10.42
CA HIS A 288 -11.73 -13.52 -10.68
C HIS A 288 -11.56 -11.99 -10.80
N GLU A 289 -12.58 -11.25 -11.26
CA GLU A 289 -12.57 -9.79 -11.26
C GLU A 289 -12.66 -9.27 -9.82
N ALA A 290 -13.54 -9.84 -8.99
CA ALA A 290 -13.65 -9.48 -7.57
C ALA A 290 -12.38 -9.79 -6.78
N LYS A 291 -11.75 -10.94 -7.04
CA LYS A 291 -10.43 -11.27 -6.48
C LYS A 291 -9.41 -10.17 -6.81
N LYS A 292 -9.25 -9.86 -8.10
CA LYS A 292 -8.29 -8.85 -8.55
C LYS A 292 -8.61 -7.47 -7.97
N TYR A 293 -9.89 -7.11 -7.87
CA TYR A 293 -10.35 -5.87 -7.28
C TYR A 293 -9.89 -5.72 -5.82
N VAL A 294 -10.09 -6.75 -4.99
CA VAL A 294 -9.65 -6.73 -3.58
C VAL A 294 -8.11 -6.73 -3.48
N GLU A 295 -7.42 -7.55 -4.26
CA GLU A 295 -5.94 -7.62 -4.25
C GLU A 295 -5.29 -6.27 -4.64
N ASN A 296 -5.88 -5.56 -5.60
CA ASN A 296 -5.43 -4.23 -5.98
C ASN A 296 -5.66 -3.22 -4.86
N ILE A 297 -6.84 -3.20 -4.24
CA ILE A 297 -7.16 -2.29 -3.13
C ILE A 297 -6.24 -2.53 -1.93
N GLN A 298 -5.98 -3.80 -1.57
CA GLN A 298 -4.99 -4.14 -0.54
C GLN A 298 -3.62 -3.52 -0.89
N SER A 299 -3.18 -3.66 -2.13
CA SER A 299 -1.89 -3.11 -2.57
C SER A 299 -1.86 -1.57 -2.49
N TYR A 300 -2.91 -0.87 -2.93
CA TYR A 300 -3.00 0.59 -2.81
C TYR A 300 -3.05 1.05 -1.35
N TYR A 301 -3.82 0.34 -0.53
CA TYR A 301 -3.98 0.63 0.90
C TYR A 301 -2.66 0.46 1.65
N GLU A 302 -1.93 -0.63 1.41
CA GLU A 302 -0.59 -0.86 1.96
C GLU A 302 0.39 0.27 1.60
N VAL A 303 0.38 0.75 0.35
CA VAL A 303 1.22 1.88 -0.05
C VAL A 303 0.83 3.16 0.69
N LEU A 304 -0.47 3.47 0.79
CA LEU A 304 -0.94 4.66 1.50
C LEU A 304 -0.64 4.60 3.00
N MET A 305 -0.81 3.43 3.62
CA MET A 305 -0.40 3.16 5.01
C MET A 305 1.10 3.38 5.20
N TRP A 306 1.93 2.83 4.31
CA TRP A 306 3.38 3.00 4.35
C TRP A 306 3.78 4.47 4.22
N MET A 307 3.15 5.21 3.30
CA MET A 307 3.41 6.64 3.11
C MET A 307 3.01 7.45 4.35
N ASP A 308 1.84 7.18 4.92
CA ASP A 308 1.28 7.96 6.03
C ASP A 308 2.06 7.69 7.34
N THR A 309 2.35 6.42 7.64
CA THR A 309 3.13 6.03 8.83
C THR A 309 4.56 6.55 8.84
N ARG A 310 5.12 6.84 7.66
CA ARG A 310 6.47 7.40 7.49
C ARG A 310 6.47 8.89 7.20
N GLU A 311 5.34 9.57 7.39
CA GLU A 311 5.31 11.02 7.22
C GLU A 311 5.80 11.41 5.81
N HIS A 312 5.47 10.58 4.80
CA HIS A 312 6.05 10.70 3.47
C HIS A 312 5.74 12.09 2.90
N PRO A 313 6.71 12.80 2.30
CA PRO A 313 6.56 14.21 1.91
C PRO A 313 5.34 14.49 1.02
N LEU A 314 4.99 13.53 0.15
CA LEU A 314 3.80 13.63 -0.72
C LEU A 314 2.46 13.61 0.02
N LEU A 315 2.38 13.11 1.26
CA LEU A 315 1.18 13.19 2.10
C LEU A 315 1.29 14.32 3.15
N ILE A 316 2.49 14.58 3.69
CA ILE A 316 2.69 15.65 4.68
C ILE A 316 2.45 17.04 4.12
N ALA A 317 2.82 17.31 2.87
CA ALA A 317 2.61 18.62 2.24
C ALA A 317 1.12 19.05 2.13
N MET A 318 0.21 18.24 2.69
CA MET A 318 -1.23 18.38 2.61
C MET A 318 -1.89 18.65 3.97
N HIS A 319 -1.13 18.60 5.08
CA HIS A 319 -1.52 19.04 6.41
C HIS A 319 -1.16 20.52 6.62
#